data_AF-A0A7X8ZFZ2-F1
#
_entry.id   AF-A0A7X8ZFZ2-F1
#
_cell.length_a   1.000
_cell.length_b   1.000
_cell.length_c   1.000
_cell.angle_alpha   90.00
_cell.angle_beta   90.00
_cell.angle_gamma   90.00
#
_symmetry.space_group_name_H-M   'P 1'
#
loop_
_entity.id
_entity.type
_entity.pdbx_description
1 polymer ?
#
loop_
_entity_poly.entity_id
_entity_poly.type
_entity_poly.pdbx_seq_one_letter_code
_entity_poly.pdbx_strand_id
1 'polypeptide(L)'
;MSDHWFFLLDRLEQKWNMARLWHELSNRRQDERSISYVECHDQSLVGGQTFLFRCLGERMYDSMHLDSESTVVDRGLALHKLARLATLASAGHGYLNFMGNEFGHPEWIDFPREGNDWSFHYARRRWELAENPNLRFMQLLNFEKAMLKIVNKQADFFHRRTQLLKIDEERQLLIFERADLVFAFNFHAQQSCADYCFSVRPGSYKLLLDSDRKQFGGWQRIEDGQIFFSKPEVMRGGMENRLSVYLPSGCALVLEKRREDTKTH
;
A
#
# COMPACT_ATOMS: atom_id res chain seq x y z
N MET A 1 -6.36 -5.33 -13.42
CA MET A 1 -5.90 -4.94 -12.05
C MET A 1 -5.57 -3.45 -11.98
N SER A 2 -4.79 -2.90 -12.91
CA SER A 2 -4.46 -1.46 -12.97
C SER A 2 -5.70 -0.55 -12.94
N ASP A 3 -6.71 -0.83 -13.77
CA ASP A 3 -7.83 0.09 -13.98
C ASP A 3 -8.75 0.23 -12.75
N HIS A 4 -8.76 -0.73 -11.83
CA HIS A 4 -9.67 -0.68 -10.68
C HIS A 4 -9.29 0.42 -9.68
N TRP A 5 -7.99 0.64 -9.47
CA TRP A 5 -7.52 1.71 -8.60
C TRP A 5 -7.95 3.09 -9.10
N PHE A 6 -7.83 3.35 -10.40
CA PHE A 6 -8.30 4.59 -11.01
C PHE A 6 -9.81 4.74 -10.94
N PHE A 7 -10.56 3.65 -11.18
CA PHE A 7 -12.01 3.63 -11.00
C PHE A 7 -12.45 3.94 -9.56
N LEU A 8 -11.68 3.52 -8.56
CA LEU A 8 -11.93 3.88 -7.16
C LEU A 8 -11.68 5.37 -6.92
N LEU A 9 -10.61 5.96 -7.48
CA LEU A 9 -10.34 7.40 -7.37
C LEU A 9 -11.46 8.27 -7.96
N ASP A 10 -12.23 7.77 -8.94
CA ASP A 10 -13.39 8.47 -9.51
C ASP A 10 -14.66 8.40 -8.64
N ARG A 11 -14.56 7.79 -7.45
CA ARG A 11 -15.68 7.63 -6.50
C ARG A 11 -15.32 8.24 -5.16
N LEU A 12 -16.36 8.67 -4.45
CA LEU A 12 -16.24 9.03 -3.04
C LEU A 12 -15.66 7.86 -2.26
N GLU A 13 -14.61 8.13 -1.49
CA GLU A 13 -13.87 7.11 -0.76
C GLU A 13 -14.77 6.29 0.15
N GLN A 14 -15.74 6.91 0.86
CA GLN A 14 -16.67 6.20 1.76
C GLN A 14 -17.57 5.18 1.04
N LYS A 15 -17.63 5.23 -0.31
CA LYS A 15 -18.39 4.31 -1.15
C LYS A 15 -17.51 3.25 -1.81
N TRP A 16 -16.21 3.21 -1.49
CA TRP A 16 -15.33 2.14 -1.97
C TRP A 16 -15.78 0.81 -1.38
N ASN A 17 -15.93 -0.18 -2.24
CA ASN A 17 -16.34 -1.52 -1.85
C ASN A 17 -15.09 -2.38 -1.63
N MET A 18 -14.79 -2.69 -0.38
CA MET A 18 -13.58 -3.40 0.02
C MET A 18 -13.59 -4.87 -0.44
N ALA A 19 -14.75 -5.51 -0.48
CA ALA A 19 -14.93 -6.86 -1.02
C ALA A 19 -14.62 -6.92 -2.52
N ARG A 20 -15.07 -5.92 -3.29
CA ARG A 20 -14.75 -5.79 -4.70
C ARG A 20 -13.28 -5.49 -4.90
N LEU A 21 -12.70 -4.58 -4.12
CA LEU A 21 -11.26 -4.32 -4.16
C LEU A 21 -10.46 -5.61 -3.91
N TRP A 22 -10.79 -6.36 -2.86
CA TRP A 22 -10.18 -7.66 -2.59
C TRP A 22 -10.37 -8.64 -3.75
N HIS A 23 -11.57 -8.70 -4.33
CA HIS A 23 -11.84 -9.54 -5.48
C HIS A 23 -10.92 -9.16 -6.65
N GLU A 24 -10.83 -7.90 -7.05
CA GLU A 24 -9.97 -7.46 -8.15
C GLU A 24 -8.47 -7.72 -7.89
N LEU A 25 -8.04 -7.57 -6.63
CA LEU A 25 -6.67 -7.82 -6.20
C LEU A 25 -6.28 -9.31 -6.19
N SER A 26 -7.24 -10.19 -5.90
CA SER A 26 -7.00 -11.62 -5.66
C SER A 26 -7.53 -12.54 -6.77
N ASN A 27 -8.47 -12.07 -7.59
CA ASN A 27 -9.11 -12.85 -8.64
C ASN A 27 -8.15 -13.11 -9.80
N ARG A 28 -7.75 -14.37 -9.93
CA ARG A 28 -6.92 -14.86 -11.03
C ARG A 28 -7.09 -16.36 -11.17
N ARG A 29 -6.81 -16.84 -12.38
CA ARG A 29 -6.69 -18.25 -12.70
C ARG A 29 -5.47 -18.84 -12.00
N GLN A 30 -5.61 -20.02 -11.39
CA GLN A 30 -4.53 -20.65 -10.62
C GLN A 30 -3.46 -21.28 -11.51
N ASP A 31 -3.82 -21.60 -12.74
CA ASP A 31 -3.00 -22.18 -13.80
C ASP A 31 -2.23 -21.13 -14.62
N GLU A 32 -2.51 -19.83 -14.44
CA GLU A 32 -1.85 -18.75 -15.16
C GLU A 32 -0.96 -17.89 -14.26
N ARG A 33 0.29 -17.67 -14.69
CA ARG A 33 1.19 -16.73 -14.03
C ARG A 33 0.80 -15.30 -14.41
N SER A 34 0.77 -14.42 -13.42
CA SER A 34 0.35 -13.02 -13.57
C SER A 34 1.25 -12.08 -12.79
N ILE A 35 1.48 -10.90 -13.38
CA ILE A 35 2.20 -9.79 -12.78
C ILE A 35 1.20 -8.71 -12.41
N SER A 36 1.25 -8.23 -11.17
CA SER A 36 0.37 -7.18 -10.67
C SER A 36 1.11 -5.84 -10.60
N TYR A 37 0.39 -4.76 -10.92
CA TYR A 37 0.88 -3.39 -10.86
C TYR A 37 -0.29 -2.44 -10.62
N VAL A 38 -0.02 -1.28 -10.01
CA VAL A 38 -1.03 -0.22 -9.75
C VAL A 38 -1.27 0.60 -11.02
N GLU A 39 -0.19 0.93 -11.72
CA GLU A 39 -0.15 1.75 -12.91
C GLU A 39 1.01 1.28 -13.80
N CYS A 40 0.89 1.42 -15.12
CA CYS A 40 1.94 1.08 -16.08
C CYS A 40 2.41 2.32 -16.87
N HIS A 41 3.19 2.04 -17.92
CA HIS A 41 3.71 3.08 -18.80
C HIS A 41 2.60 3.86 -19.52
N ASP A 42 1.47 3.23 -19.86
CA ASP A 42 0.36 3.89 -20.57
C ASP A 42 -0.21 5.08 -19.78
N GLN A 43 -0.42 4.91 -18.46
CA GLN A 43 -0.88 6.02 -17.60
C GLN A 43 0.19 7.11 -17.41
N SER A 44 1.44 6.81 -17.75
CA SER A 44 2.54 7.77 -17.68
C SER A 44 2.76 8.51 -19.01
N LEU A 45 2.09 8.15 -20.11
CA LEU A 45 2.24 8.82 -21.41
C LEU A 45 1.36 10.08 -21.52
N VAL A 46 1.63 10.91 -22.53
CA VAL A 46 0.83 12.11 -22.83
C VAL A 46 -0.67 11.78 -22.93
N GLY A 47 -1.50 12.54 -22.20
CA GLY A 47 -2.94 12.29 -22.07
C GLY A 47 -3.33 11.32 -20.95
N GLY A 48 -2.37 10.62 -20.35
CA GLY A 48 -2.53 9.84 -19.12
C GLY A 48 -2.25 10.68 -17.85
N GLN A 49 -2.64 10.14 -16.70
CA GLN A 49 -2.31 10.70 -15.39
C GLN A 49 -1.80 9.57 -14.50
N THR A 50 -0.65 9.77 -13.85
CA THR A 50 -0.13 8.84 -12.86
C THR A 50 -1.09 8.72 -11.68
N PHE A 51 -1.02 7.61 -10.94
CA PHE A 51 -1.88 7.38 -9.77
C PHE A 51 -1.72 8.50 -8.74
N LEU A 52 -0.49 8.95 -8.48
CA LEU A 52 -0.26 10.05 -7.56
C LEU A 52 -0.83 11.37 -8.12
N PHE A 53 -0.66 11.66 -9.41
CA PHE A 53 -1.23 12.89 -9.99
C PHE A 53 -2.76 12.90 -9.92
N ARG A 54 -3.42 11.75 -10.10
CA ARG A 54 -4.88 11.63 -9.90
C ARG A 54 -5.32 11.94 -8.48
N CYS A 55 -4.51 11.59 -7.48
CA CYS A 55 -4.81 11.90 -6.08
C CYS A 55 -4.59 13.37 -5.74
N LEU A 56 -3.53 14.00 -6.28
CA LEU A 56 -3.06 15.32 -5.84
C LEU A 56 -3.56 16.47 -6.73
N GLY A 57 -3.76 16.20 -8.02
CA GLY A 57 -3.92 17.23 -9.04
C GLY A 57 -2.75 18.22 -9.03
N GLU A 58 -3.08 19.50 -9.24
CA GLU A 58 -2.09 20.59 -9.29
C GLU A 58 -1.36 20.82 -7.96
N ARG A 59 -1.91 20.35 -6.83
CA ARG A 59 -1.23 20.44 -5.51
C ARG A 59 0.11 19.72 -5.47
N MET A 60 0.36 18.81 -6.42
CA MET A 60 1.66 18.18 -6.60
C MET A 60 2.79 19.19 -6.85
N TYR A 61 2.51 20.33 -7.49
CA TYR A 61 3.51 21.34 -7.79
C TYR A 61 3.74 22.31 -6.63
N ASP A 62 2.69 22.62 -5.87
CA ASP A 62 2.74 23.69 -4.85
C ASP A 62 2.90 23.18 -3.41
N SER A 63 2.66 21.88 -3.16
CA SER A 63 2.49 21.35 -1.80
C SER A 63 3.28 20.06 -1.52
N MET A 64 4.31 19.77 -2.33
CA MET A 64 5.21 18.61 -2.13
C MET A 64 6.47 18.91 -1.31
N HIS A 65 6.61 20.14 -0.78
CA HIS A 65 7.62 20.46 0.22
C HIS A 65 7.33 19.75 1.55
N LEU A 66 8.39 19.40 2.28
CA LEU A 66 8.27 18.67 3.55
C LEU A 66 7.41 19.43 4.57
N ASP A 67 7.59 20.74 4.65
CA ASP A 67 6.90 21.63 5.60
C ASP A 67 5.51 22.10 5.12
N SER A 68 5.07 21.65 3.93
CA SER A 68 3.75 22.02 3.42
C SER A 68 2.65 21.31 4.21
N GLU A 69 1.62 22.05 4.61
CA GLU A 69 0.41 21.51 5.22
C GLU A 69 -0.70 21.41 4.17
N SER A 70 -1.01 20.18 3.73
CA SER A 70 -2.07 19.94 2.76
C SER A 70 -2.69 18.58 2.98
N THR A 71 -3.94 18.58 3.47
CA THR A 71 -4.70 17.34 3.72
C THR A 71 -4.93 16.53 2.45
N VAL A 72 -4.99 17.18 1.28
CA VAL A 72 -5.08 16.53 -0.04
C VAL A 72 -3.79 15.77 -0.34
N VAL A 73 -2.62 16.40 -0.14
CA VAL A 73 -1.33 15.74 -0.35
C VAL A 73 -1.15 14.61 0.66
N ASP A 74 -1.39 14.87 1.94
CA ASP A 74 -1.33 13.88 3.01
C ASP A 74 -2.16 12.63 2.67
N ARG A 75 -3.40 12.84 2.20
CA ARG A 75 -4.29 11.75 1.77
C ARG A 75 -3.77 11.04 0.53
N GLY A 76 -3.32 11.77 -0.48
CA GLY A 76 -2.82 11.19 -1.71
C GLY A 76 -1.55 10.36 -1.53
N LEU A 77 -0.62 10.81 -0.68
CA LEU A 77 0.57 10.03 -0.30
C LEU A 77 0.19 8.76 0.45
N ALA A 78 -0.78 8.83 1.36
CA ALA A 78 -1.31 7.66 2.05
C ALA A 78 -1.90 6.65 1.04
N LEU A 79 -2.78 7.10 0.14
CA LEU A 79 -3.39 6.24 -0.88
C LEU A 79 -2.37 5.60 -1.81
N HIS A 80 -1.35 6.34 -2.24
CA HIS A 80 -0.26 5.82 -3.07
C HIS A 80 0.46 4.65 -2.39
N LYS A 81 0.83 4.82 -1.11
CA LYS A 81 1.44 3.75 -0.30
C LYS A 81 0.50 2.54 -0.13
N LEU A 82 -0.76 2.79 0.23
CA LEU A 82 -1.75 1.73 0.47
C LEU A 82 -2.04 0.92 -0.79
N ALA A 83 -2.26 1.57 -1.93
CA ALA A 83 -2.56 0.91 -3.20
C ALA A 83 -1.40 0.03 -3.67
N ARG A 84 -0.16 0.53 -3.57
CA ARG A 84 1.04 -0.20 -3.96
C ARG A 84 1.29 -1.41 -3.06
N LEU A 85 1.19 -1.23 -1.75
CA LEU A 85 1.35 -2.33 -0.80
C LEU A 85 0.25 -3.39 -0.94
N ALA A 86 -1.01 -2.99 -1.08
CA ALA A 86 -2.11 -3.91 -1.30
C ALA A 86 -1.89 -4.73 -2.58
N THR A 87 -1.54 -4.05 -3.67
CA THR A 87 -1.27 -4.69 -4.98
C THR A 87 -0.09 -5.66 -4.93
N LEU A 88 1.02 -5.27 -4.29
CA LEU A 88 2.18 -6.13 -4.16
C LEU A 88 1.87 -7.33 -3.28
N ALA A 89 1.31 -7.08 -2.09
CA ALA A 89 1.06 -8.12 -1.11
C ALA A 89 0.04 -9.16 -1.60
N SER A 90 -0.94 -8.71 -2.39
CA SER A 90 -1.92 -9.56 -3.04
C SER A 90 -1.48 -10.08 -4.41
N ALA A 91 -0.30 -9.76 -4.93
CA ALA A 91 0.06 -10.11 -6.31
C ALA A 91 0.14 -11.64 -6.53
N GLY A 92 -0.13 -12.11 -7.74
CA GLY A 92 -0.03 -13.53 -8.06
C GLY A 92 1.41 -14.02 -8.00
N HIS A 93 2.17 -13.73 -9.06
CA HIS A 93 3.49 -14.33 -9.32
C HIS A 93 4.61 -13.30 -9.48
N GLY A 94 4.27 -12.01 -9.41
CA GLY A 94 5.25 -10.93 -9.49
C GLY A 94 4.58 -9.57 -9.33
N TYR A 95 5.40 -8.60 -8.97
CA TYR A 95 5.03 -7.19 -8.88
C TYR A 95 5.85 -6.40 -9.89
N LEU A 96 5.20 -5.45 -10.57
CA LEU A 96 5.85 -4.55 -11.51
C LEU A 96 5.62 -3.10 -11.12
N ASN A 97 6.65 -2.30 -11.35
CA ASN A 97 6.60 -0.86 -11.26
C ASN A 97 7.28 -0.24 -12.47
N PHE A 98 6.66 0.78 -13.06
CA PHE A 98 7.26 1.57 -14.12
C PHE A 98 8.12 2.70 -13.54
N MET A 99 9.29 2.93 -14.12
CA MET A 99 10.30 3.87 -13.59
C MET A 99 9.71 5.24 -13.25
N GLY A 100 9.99 5.75 -12.06
CA GLY A 100 9.46 7.01 -11.53
C GLY A 100 8.20 6.84 -10.67
N ASN A 101 7.37 5.83 -10.92
CA ASN A 101 6.09 5.68 -10.21
C ASN A 101 6.29 5.21 -8.76
N GLU A 102 7.44 4.63 -8.44
CA GLU A 102 7.87 4.25 -7.09
C GLU A 102 7.96 5.44 -6.12
N PHE A 103 8.23 6.63 -6.64
CA PHE A 103 8.24 7.87 -5.86
C PHE A 103 7.13 8.83 -6.29
N GLY A 104 6.22 8.39 -7.16
CA GLY A 104 5.14 9.23 -7.69
C GLY A 104 5.65 10.40 -8.51
N HIS A 105 6.52 10.12 -9.48
CA HIS A 105 7.05 11.10 -10.42
C HIS A 105 5.92 11.98 -11.00
N PRO A 106 6.08 13.32 -10.98
CA PRO A 106 5.05 14.24 -11.48
C PRO A 106 4.96 14.22 -13.01
N GLU A 107 4.05 15.00 -13.59
CA GLU A 107 3.94 15.17 -15.04
C GLU A 107 3.70 13.84 -15.79
N TRP A 108 4.01 13.81 -17.09
CA TRP A 108 3.91 12.66 -17.98
C TRP A 108 5.19 12.53 -18.81
N ILE A 109 5.33 11.39 -19.48
CA ILE A 109 6.32 11.15 -20.53
C ILE A 109 5.69 11.56 -21.86
N ASP A 110 6.38 12.44 -22.59
CA ASP A 110 6.09 12.73 -23.99
C ASP A 110 7.40 12.65 -24.79
N PHE A 111 7.39 11.85 -25.86
CA PHE A 111 8.55 11.69 -26.73
C PHE A 111 8.56 12.80 -27.80
N PRO A 112 9.74 13.19 -28.31
CA PRO A 112 9.84 14.13 -29.43
C PRO A 112 8.99 13.69 -30.62
N ARG A 113 8.07 14.55 -31.04
CA ARG A 113 7.18 14.36 -32.20
C ARG A 113 6.79 15.71 -32.79
N GLU A 114 6.24 15.72 -34.00
CA GLU A 114 5.80 16.95 -34.65
C GLU A 114 4.83 17.78 -33.78
N GLY A 115 3.88 17.12 -33.11
CA GLY A 115 2.90 17.77 -32.22
C GLY A 115 3.43 18.31 -30.89
N ASN A 116 4.75 18.27 -30.65
CA ASN A 116 5.41 18.94 -29.52
C ASN A 116 6.74 19.60 -29.92
N ASP A 117 6.88 19.96 -31.21
CA ASP A 117 8.07 20.61 -31.76
C ASP A 117 9.37 19.84 -31.50
N TRP A 118 9.31 18.50 -31.53
CA TRP A 118 10.44 17.61 -31.23
C TRP A 118 11.07 17.85 -29.86
N SER A 119 10.26 18.30 -28.89
CA SER A 119 10.73 18.62 -27.54
C SER A 119 11.15 17.37 -26.76
N PHE A 120 12.30 17.46 -26.10
CA PHE A 120 12.79 16.45 -25.16
C PHE A 120 12.41 16.76 -23.70
N HIS A 121 11.66 17.84 -23.45
CA HIS A 121 11.43 18.35 -22.10
C HIS A 121 10.77 17.31 -21.16
N TYR A 122 9.83 16.53 -21.68
CA TYR A 122 9.10 15.48 -20.95
C TYR A 122 9.66 14.06 -21.23
N ALA A 123 10.65 13.93 -22.10
CA ALA A 123 11.32 12.66 -22.41
C ALA A 123 12.43 12.36 -21.38
N ARG A 124 12.14 12.51 -20.09
CA ARG A 124 13.12 12.38 -19.00
C ARG A 124 12.49 11.85 -17.71
N ARG A 125 13.36 11.49 -16.76
CA ARG A 125 12.99 11.26 -15.36
C ARG A 125 13.74 12.22 -14.45
N ARG A 126 13.00 12.79 -13.51
CA ARG A 126 13.45 13.78 -12.53
C ARG A 126 13.85 13.10 -11.23
N TRP A 127 14.95 12.35 -11.27
CA TRP A 127 15.48 11.62 -10.11
C TRP A 127 15.84 12.53 -8.95
N GLU A 128 16.20 13.78 -9.26
CA GLU A 128 16.50 14.81 -8.26
C GLU A 128 15.33 15.06 -7.28
N LEU A 129 14.09 14.79 -7.69
CA LEU A 129 12.92 14.93 -6.82
C LEU A 129 12.91 13.88 -5.71
N ALA A 130 13.28 12.64 -6.04
CA ALA A 130 13.29 11.52 -5.10
C ALA A 130 14.50 11.55 -4.16
N GLU A 131 15.55 12.27 -4.53
CA GLU A 131 16.80 12.43 -3.76
C GLU A 131 16.79 13.69 -2.88
N ASN A 132 15.88 14.63 -3.12
CA ASN A 132 15.82 15.87 -2.36
C ASN A 132 15.17 15.66 -0.98
N PRO A 133 15.91 15.87 0.13
CA PRO A 133 15.39 15.64 1.48
C PRO A 133 14.31 16.63 1.91
N ASN A 134 14.17 17.76 1.20
CA ASN A 134 13.17 18.79 1.48
C ASN A 134 11.85 18.56 0.72
N LEU A 135 11.75 17.48 -0.05
CA LEU A 135 10.54 17.10 -0.79
C LEU A 135 9.97 15.77 -0.30
N ARG A 136 8.65 15.64 -0.42
CA ARG A 136 7.89 14.46 0.01
C ARG A 136 8.05 13.25 -0.90
N PHE A 137 8.59 13.38 -2.11
CA PHE A 137 8.84 12.25 -3.03
C PHE A 137 9.80 11.21 -2.42
N MET A 138 10.82 11.65 -1.69
CA MET A 138 11.75 10.75 -0.98
C MET A 138 11.02 9.83 0.01
N GLN A 139 9.94 10.31 0.64
CA GLN A 139 9.15 9.53 1.59
C GLN A 139 8.43 8.35 0.91
N LEU A 140 7.92 8.57 -0.30
CA LEU A 140 7.32 7.50 -1.12
C LEU A 140 8.37 6.47 -1.56
N LEU A 141 9.53 6.94 -2.03
CA LEU A 141 10.64 6.05 -2.39
C LEU A 141 11.11 5.20 -1.21
N ASN A 142 11.20 5.80 -0.02
CA ASN A 142 11.58 5.09 1.20
C ASN A 142 10.56 4.00 1.55
N PHE A 143 9.26 4.29 1.38
CA PHE A 143 8.20 3.31 1.59
C PHE A 143 8.29 2.15 0.60
N GLU A 144 8.50 2.43 -0.70
CA GLU A 144 8.70 1.40 -1.71
C GLU A 144 9.86 0.46 -1.35
N LYS A 145 11.01 1.04 -1.00
CA LYS A 145 12.20 0.28 -0.59
C LYS A 145 11.92 -0.61 0.63
N ALA A 146 11.18 -0.09 1.61
CA ALA A 146 10.82 -0.84 2.81
C ALA A 146 9.87 -2.00 2.52
N MET A 147 8.85 -1.77 1.67
CA MET A 147 7.92 -2.79 1.20
C MET A 147 8.66 -3.92 0.47
N LEU A 148 9.49 -3.60 -0.52
CA LEU A 148 10.26 -4.58 -1.30
C LEU A 148 11.24 -5.36 -0.41
N LYS A 149 11.87 -4.71 0.57
CA LYS A 149 12.76 -5.37 1.53
C LYS A 149 12.05 -6.45 2.34
N ILE A 150 10.80 -6.24 2.74
CA ILE A 150 10.02 -7.24 3.48
C ILE A 150 9.73 -8.46 2.60
N VAL A 151 9.30 -8.21 1.37
CA VAL A 151 8.91 -9.27 0.43
C VAL A 151 10.12 -10.08 -0.03
N ASN A 152 11.24 -9.42 -0.34
CA ASN A 152 12.47 -10.08 -0.78
C ASN A 152 13.14 -10.91 0.34
N LYS A 153 12.80 -10.69 1.62
CA LYS A 153 13.23 -11.57 2.71
C LYS A 153 12.49 -12.92 2.71
N GLN A 154 11.32 -12.98 2.10
CA GLN A 154 10.50 -14.18 2.02
C GLN A 154 10.71 -14.84 0.65
N ALA A 155 11.63 -15.80 0.55
CA ALA A 155 11.99 -16.43 -0.73
C ALA A 155 10.78 -16.99 -1.51
N ASP A 156 9.82 -17.56 -0.80
CA ASP A 156 8.62 -18.16 -1.38
C ASP A 156 7.40 -17.23 -1.38
N PHE A 157 7.58 -15.91 -1.20
CA PHE A 157 6.46 -14.98 -1.00
C PHE A 157 5.34 -15.18 -2.02
N PHE A 158 5.70 -15.18 -3.32
CA PHE A 158 4.72 -15.32 -4.38
C PHE A 158 4.11 -16.73 -4.49
N HIS A 159 4.82 -17.77 -4.02
CA HIS A 159 4.32 -19.15 -3.99
C HIS A 159 3.32 -19.40 -2.85
N ARG A 160 3.31 -18.57 -1.81
CA ARG A 160 2.35 -18.68 -0.72
C ARG A 160 1.02 -18.05 -1.13
N ARG A 161 -0.08 -18.78 -0.87
CA ARG A 161 -1.44 -18.30 -1.10
C ARG A 161 -1.78 -17.16 -0.14
N THR A 162 -2.47 -16.15 -0.66
CA THR A 162 -3.09 -15.09 0.14
C THR A 162 -4.39 -15.59 0.76
N GLN A 163 -4.56 -15.39 2.06
CA GLN A 163 -5.77 -15.77 2.79
C GLN A 163 -6.43 -14.52 3.35
N LEU A 164 -7.69 -14.29 2.98
CA LEU A 164 -8.48 -13.22 3.55
C LEU A 164 -8.76 -13.50 5.02
N LEU A 165 -8.48 -12.52 5.89
CA LEU A 165 -8.80 -12.60 7.32
C LEU A 165 -10.05 -11.80 7.67
N LYS A 166 -10.15 -10.57 7.14
CA LYS A 166 -11.27 -9.68 7.42
C LYS A 166 -11.48 -8.67 6.30
N ILE A 167 -12.76 -8.42 6.01
CA ILE A 167 -13.23 -7.22 5.31
C ILE A 167 -14.24 -6.56 6.22
N ASP A 168 -14.10 -5.24 6.39
CA ASP A 168 -15.02 -4.39 7.13
C ASP A 168 -15.40 -3.23 6.23
N GLU A 169 -16.56 -3.34 5.58
CA GLU A 169 -17.02 -2.34 4.60
C GLU A 169 -17.30 -0.98 5.27
N GLU A 170 -17.89 -1.00 6.47
CA GLU A 170 -18.26 0.23 7.18
C GLU A 170 -17.02 1.00 7.62
N ARG A 171 -16.01 0.29 8.15
CA ARG A 171 -14.74 0.90 8.59
C ARG A 171 -13.70 1.02 7.47
N GLN A 172 -14.02 0.53 6.27
CA GLN A 172 -13.15 0.48 5.10
C GLN A 172 -11.82 -0.24 5.36
N LEU A 173 -11.89 -1.39 6.04
CA LEU A 173 -10.73 -2.20 6.38
C LEU A 173 -10.61 -3.42 5.48
N LEU A 174 -9.37 -3.71 5.09
CA LEU A 174 -9.00 -4.93 4.39
C LEU A 174 -7.83 -5.57 5.14
N ILE A 175 -8.00 -6.82 5.57
CA ILE A 175 -6.96 -7.55 6.31
C ILE A 175 -6.83 -8.95 5.73
N PHE A 176 -5.60 -9.32 5.36
CA PHE A 176 -5.28 -10.64 4.83
C PHE A 176 -3.90 -11.07 5.26
N GLU A 177 -3.62 -12.37 5.19
CA GLU A 177 -2.30 -12.92 5.45
C GLU A 177 -1.70 -13.61 4.23
N ARG A 178 -0.36 -13.62 4.17
CA ARG A 178 0.44 -14.35 3.18
C ARG A 178 1.85 -14.54 3.72
N ALA A 179 2.42 -15.72 3.55
CA ALA A 179 3.82 -16.00 3.90
C ALA A 179 4.18 -15.59 5.35
N ASP A 180 3.31 -15.94 6.30
CA ASP A 180 3.43 -15.57 7.72
C ASP A 180 3.43 -14.06 8.03
N LEU A 181 3.05 -13.24 7.05
CA LEU A 181 2.81 -11.82 7.19
C LEU A 181 1.31 -11.53 7.19
N VAL A 182 0.86 -10.71 8.12
CA VAL A 182 -0.49 -10.11 8.16
C VAL A 182 -0.38 -8.69 7.61
N PHE A 183 -1.19 -8.40 6.59
CA PHE A 183 -1.31 -7.08 5.99
C PHE A 183 -2.67 -6.50 6.40
N ALA A 184 -2.65 -5.40 7.15
CA ALA A 184 -3.86 -4.71 7.59
C ALA A 184 -3.90 -3.29 7.01
N PHE A 185 -4.99 -2.94 6.34
CA PHE A 185 -5.18 -1.66 5.67
C PHE A 185 -6.40 -0.96 6.22
N ASN A 186 -6.28 0.34 6.51
CA ASN A 186 -7.40 1.23 6.77
C ASN A 186 -7.49 2.27 5.66
N PHE A 187 -8.45 2.06 4.76
CA PHE A 187 -8.70 2.96 3.65
C PHE A 187 -9.57 4.16 4.05
N HIS A 188 -10.12 4.22 5.27
CA HIS A 188 -10.93 5.37 5.68
C HIS A 188 -10.06 6.63 5.79
N ALA A 189 -10.54 7.74 5.22
CA ALA A 189 -9.83 9.03 5.25
C ALA A 189 -9.62 9.63 6.65
N GLN A 190 -10.51 9.35 7.60
CA GLN A 190 -10.66 10.13 8.85
C GLN A 190 -10.80 9.22 10.08
N GLN A 191 -11.47 8.07 9.95
CA GLN A 191 -11.72 7.21 11.10
C GLN A 191 -10.54 6.29 11.37
N SER A 192 -9.95 6.44 12.55
CA SER A 192 -8.98 5.50 13.09
C SER A 192 -9.70 4.43 13.91
N CYS A 193 -9.18 3.20 13.88
CA CYS A 193 -9.74 2.10 14.65
C CYS A 193 -8.83 1.76 15.83
N ALA A 194 -9.21 2.18 17.04
CA ALA A 194 -8.61 1.66 18.28
C ALA A 194 -9.10 0.23 18.53
N ASP A 195 -8.19 -0.59 19.05
CA ASP A 195 -8.46 -1.97 19.47
C ASP A 195 -9.26 -2.80 18.45
N TYR A 196 -8.90 -2.70 17.17
CA TYR A 196 -9.59 -3.45 16.13
C TYR A 196 -9.23 -4.93 16.23
N CYS A 197 -10.20 -5.75 16.62
CA CYS A 197 -10.01 -7.18 16.84
C CYS A 197 -10.43 -8.03 15.65
N PHE A 198 -9.52 -8.85 15.13
CA PHE A 198 -9.78 -9.81 14.06
C PHE A 198 -9.11 -11.16 14.32
N SER A 199 -9.62 -12.21 13.70
CA SER A 199 -9.18 -13.58 13.92
C SER A 199 -7.88 -13.88 13.18
N VAL A 200 -6.95 -14.55 13.86
CA VAL A 200 -5.61 -14.88 13.37
C VAL A 200 -5.19 -16.27 13.87
N ARG A 201 -4.08 -16.80 13.33
CA ARG A 201 -3.43 -17.98 13.90
C ARG A 201 -2.86 -17.65 15.30
N PRO A 202 -2.85 -18.60 16.26
CA PRO A 202 -2.26 -18.37 17.56
C PRO A 202 -0.76 -18.03 17.46
N GLY A 203 -0.30 -17.08 18.27
CA GLY A 203 1.11 -16.73 18.44
C GLY A 203 1.35 -15.25 18.73
N SER A 204 2.59 -14.82 18.54
CA SER A 204 2.99 -13.41 18.62
C SER A 204 3.31 -12.84 17.24
N TYR A 205 3.01 -11.56 17.06
CA TYR A 205 3.11 -10.84 15.80
C TYR A 205 3.97 -9.59 15.99
N LYS A 206 5.06 -9.45 15.25
CA LYS A 206 5.96 -8.30 15.32
C LYS A 206 5.61 -7.29 14.23
N LEU A 207 5.51 -6.01 14.59
CA LEU A 207 5.41 -4.94 13.59
C LEU A 207 6.69 -4.84 12.74
N LEU A 208 6.56 -5.07 11.43
CA LEU A 208 7.65 -4.92 10.46
C LEU A 208 7.58 -3.63 9.66
N LEU A 209 6.37 -3.23 9.28
CA LEU A 209 6.12 -1.99 8.53
C LEU A 209 4.93 -1.27 9.13
N ASP A 210 5.12 0.02 9.37
CA ASP A 210 4.07 0.97 9.63
C ASP A 210 4.18 2.09 8.59
N SER A 211 3.17 2.23 7.73
CA SER A 211 3.13 3.29 6.72
C SER A 211 3.03 4.69 7.32
N ASP A 212 2.65 4.79 8.60
CA ASP A 212 2.48 6.04 9.33
C ASP A 212 3.80 6.63 9.85
N ARG A 213 4.94 5.96 9.69
CA ARG A 213 6.22 6.51 10.14
C ARG A 213 6.58 7.82 9.43
N LYS A 214 7.25 8.73 10.14
CA LYS A 214 7.74 10.02 9.59
C LYS A 214 8.60 9.88 8.34
N GLN A 215 9.46 8.85 8.29
CA GLN A 215 10.29 8.58 7.10
C GLN A 215 9.49 8.24 5.83
N PHE A 216 8.20 7.89 5.99
CA PHE A 216 7.24 7.63 4.92
C PHE A 216 6.17 8.71 4.82
N GLY A 217 6.35 9.86 5.49
CA GLY A 217 5.42 10.98 5.44
C GLY A 217 4.13 10.76 6.23
N GLY A 218 4.14 9.93 7.28
CA GLY A 218 3.03 9.82 8.22
C GLY A 218 3.31 10.51 9.57
N TRP A 219 2.40 10.31 10.53
CA TRP A 219 2.36 11.03 11.81
C TRP A 219 3.03 10.29 12.98
N GLN A 220 3.54 9.08 12.76
CA GLN A 220 4.21 8.22 13.74
C GLN A 220 3.33 7.97 14.98
N ARG A 221 2.08 7.55 14.74
CA ARG A 221 1.10 7.29 15.80
C ARG A 221 1.25 5.91 16.45
N ILE A 222 2.11 5.04 15.91
CA ILE A 222 2.35 3.68 16.39
C ILE A 222 3.77 3.56 16.92
N GLU A 223 3.92 2.85 18.03
CA GLU A 223 5.21 2.58 18.64
C GLU A 223 6.03 1.58 17.81
N ASP A 224 7.31 1.91 17.60
CA ASP A 224 8.20 1.05 16.84
C ASP A 224 8.52 -0.25 17.56
N GLY A 225 8.55 -1.35 16.79
CA GLY A 225 8.94 -2.66 17.32
C GLY A 225 7.88 -3.33 18.21
N GLN A 226 6.66 -2.78 18.28
CA GLN A 226 5.54 -3.35 19.01
C GLN A 226 5.31 -4.83 18.65
N ILE A 227 5.05 -5.62 19.70
CA ILE A 227 4.70 -7.04 19.59
C ILE A 227 3.25 -7.20 20.04
N PHE A 228 2.44 -7.81 19.18
CA PHE A 228 1.05 -8.12 19.44
C PHE A 228 0.92 -9.59 19.78
N PHE A 229 0.07 -9.92 20.75
CA PHE A 229 -0.17 -11.29 21.19
C PHE A 229 -1.61 -11.65 20.89
N SER A 230 -1.82 -12.75 20.17
CA SER A 230 -3.17 -13.26 19.97
C SER A 230 -3.71 -13.81 21.29
N LYS A 231 -5.00 -13.57 21.58
CA LYS A 231 -5.67 -14.16 22.73
C LYS A 231 -6.77 -15.10 22.26
N PRO A 232 -6.92 -16.28 22.88
CA PRO A 232 -8.07 -17.12 22.60
C PRO A 232 -9.34 -16.48 23.18
N GLU A 233 -10.39 -16.40 22.36
CA GLU A 233 -11.71 -15.87 22.71
C GLU A 233 -12.80 -16.83 22.23
N VAL A 234 -13.86 -16.97 23.03
CA VAL A 234 -15.03 -17.79 22.67
C VAL A 234 -15.98 -16.94 21.83
N MET A 235 -16.13 -17.30 20.56
CA MET A 235 -17.04 -16.68 19.60
C MET A 235 -18.26 -17.57 19.36
N ARG A 236 -19.31 -17.03 18.72
CA ARG A 236 -20.53 -17.81 18.40
C ARG A 236 -20.26 -19.08 17.57
N GLY A 237 -19.13 -19.14 16.86
CA GLY A 237 -18.72 -20.28 16.02
C GLY A 237 -17.65 -21.20 16.63
N GLY A 238 -17.20 -20.96 17.86
CA GLY A 238 -16.15 -21.73 18.51
C GLY A 238 -15.04 -20.86 19.10
N MET A 239 -13.95 -21.51 19.51
CA MET A 239 -12.79 -20.83 20.07
C MET A 239 -11.90 -20.31 18.93
N GLU A 240 -11.67 -19.00 18.90
CA GLU A 240 -10.84 -18.33 17.91
C GLU A 240 -9.69 -17.60 18.61
N ASN A 241 -8.54 -17.48 17.96
CA ASN A 241 -7.48 -16.60 18.43
C ASN A 241 -7.65 -15.23 17.76
N ARG A 242 -7.69 -14.17 18.57
CA ARG A 242 -7.91 -12.80 18.08
C ARG A 242 -6.74 -11.90 18.40
N LEU A 243 -6.41 -11.04 17.44
CA LEU A 243 -5.40 -10.00 17.59
C LEU A 243 -6.11 -8.65 17.65
N SER A 244 -5.73 -7.81 18.61
CA SER A 244 -6.16 -6.41 18.68
C SER A 244 -5.04 -5.51 18.17
N VAL A 245 -5.36 -4.58 17.28
CA VAL A 245 -4.41 -3.59 16.75
C VAL A 245 -5.03 -2.20 16.76
N TYR A 246 -4.19 -1.17 16.99
CA TYR A 246 -4.55 0.19 16.61
C TYR A 246 -4.24 0.40 15.13
N LEU A 247 -5.25 0.74 14.33
CA LEU A 247 -5.11 0.95 12.90
C LEU A 247 -5.57 2.38 12.53
N PRO A 248 -4.63 3.34 12.43
CA PRO A 248 -4.95 4.72 12.11
C PRO A 248 -5.58 4.89 10.73
N SER A 249 -6.31 5.98 10.51
CA SER A 249 -6.86 6.34 9.20
C SER A 249 -5.76 6.50 8.15
N GLY A 250 -6.02 5.98 6.94
CA GLY A 250 -5.08 6.07 5.81
C GLY A 250 -3.76 5.35 6.03
N CYS A 251 -3.73 4.30 6.84
CA CYS A 251 -2.51 3.58 7.20
C CYS A 251 -2.58 2.09 6.88
N ALA A 252 -1.40 1.49 6.71
CA ALA A 252 -1.21 0.07 6.53
C ALA A 252 -0.12 -0.44 7.48
N LEU A 253 -0.38 -1.59 8.08
CA LEU A 253 0.54 -2.32 8.94
C LEU A 253 0.89 -3.66 8.32
N VAL A 254 2.16 -4.05 8.45
CA VAL A 254 2.63 -5.40 8.15
C VAL A 254 3.19 -6.02 9.41
N LEU A 255 2.55 -7.09 9.86
CA LEU A 255 2.95 -7.84 11.05
C LEU A 255 3.50 -9.20 10.64
N GLU A 256 4.62 -9.62 11.22
CA GLU A 256 5.19 -10.94 11.02
C GLU A 256 4.84 -11.85 12.18
N LYS A 257 4.22 -12.99 11.89
CA LYS A 257 4.01 -14.05 12.87
C LYS A 257 5.38 -14.62 13.24
N ARG A 258 5.77 -14.49 14.50
CA ARG A 258 6.98 -15.16 14.99
C ARG A 258 6.73 -16.66 15.05
N ARG A 259 7.71 -17.43 14.56
CA ARG A 259 7.76 -18.87 14.85
C ARG A 259 8.08 -19.00 16.33
N GLU A 260 7.26 -19.74 17.07
CA GLU A 260 7.67 -20.20 18.38
C GLU A 260 8.82 -21.16 18.15
N ASP A 261 9.99 -20.87 18.72
CA ASP A 261 11.08 -21.83 18.76
C ASP A 261 10.52 -23.04 19.50
N THR A 262 10.25 -24.12 18.77
CA THR A 262 9.99 -25.42 19.37
C THR A 262 11.27 -25.78 20.11
N LYS A 263 11.34 -25.45 21.40
CA LYS A 263 12.32 -26.03 22.31
C LYS A 263 12.08 -27.52 22.23
N THR A 264 12.96 -28.20 21.51
CA THR A 264 13.09 -29.64 21.50
C THR A 264 13.49 -30.00 22.93
N HIS A 265 12.51 -30.48 23.70
CA HIS A 265 12.74 -31.15 24.97
C HIS A 265 13.12 -32.60 24.72
#